data_AF-A0A969X8V1-F1
#
_entry.id   AF-A0A969X8V1-F1
#
_cell.length_a   1.000
_cell.length_b   1.000
_cell.length_c   1.000
_cell.angle_alpha   90.00
_cell.angle_beta   90.00
_cell.angle_gamma   90.00
#
_symmetry.space_group_name_H-M   'P 1'
#
loop_
_entity.id
_entity.type
_entity.pdbx_description
1 polymer ?
#
loop_
_entity_poly.entity_id
_entity_poly.type
_entity_poly.pdbx_seq_one_letter_code
_entity_poly.pdbx_strand_id
1 'polypeptide(L)'
;CLGCGDCNLGLTCGVCPITRCSKSMLNGPCGGSQNGKCEIDQNLDCGWQLIYDRLEQLGKLELMDELQPPKDWSKAHYGGPRRILREDIRI
;
A
#
# COMPACT_ATOMS: atom_id res chain seq x y z
N CYS A 1 7.07 -2.50 5.50
CA CYS A 1 5.79 -3.20 5.27
C CYS A 1 5.03 -3.27 6.59
N LEU A 2 3.70 -3.07 6.62
CA LEU A 2 2.88 -3.11 7.85
C LEU A 2 2.57 -4.52 8.34
N GLY A 3 2.76 -5.54 7.49
CA GLY A 3 2.43 -6.92 7.85
C GLY A 3 0.92 -7.20 7.99
N CYS A 4 0.08 -6.43 7.29
CA CYS A 4 -1.39 -6.48 7.36
C CYS A 4 -2.03 -7.74 6.75
N GLY A 5 -1.25 -8.74 6.31
CA GLY A 5 -1.76 -10.01 5.77
C GLY A 5 -2.34 -9.95 4.35
N ASP A 6 -2.46 -8.74 3.78
CA ASP A 6 -2.99 -8.49 2.45
C ASP A 6 -2.06 -7.48 1.74
N CYS A 7 -1.23 -7.98 0.83
CA CYS A 7 -0.02 -7.30 0.34
C CYS A 7 -0.23 -6.70 -1.05
N ASN A 8 -0.03 -5.37 -1.17
CA ASN A 8 -0.16 -4.63 -2.43
C ASN A 8 1.19 -4.21 -3.04
N LEU A 9 2.31 -4.75 -2.54
CA LEU A 9 3.66 -4.38 -3.00
C LEU A 9 3.92 -4.75 -4.47
N GLY A 10 3.27 -5.81 -4.97
CA GLY A 10 3.40 -6.23 -6.37
C GLY A 10 2.84 -5.19 -7.36
N LEU A 11 1.76 -4.51 -6.96
CA LEU A 11 1.09 -3.49 -7.77
C LEU A 11 1.76 -2.13 -7.69
N THR A 12 2.51 -1.88 -6.60
CA THR A 12 3.08 -0.57 -6.25
C THR A 12 4.60 -0.55 -6.31
N CYS A 13 5.19 -1.45 -7.11
CA CYS A 13 6.64 -1.55 -7.34
C CYS A 13 7.48 -1.52 -6.05
N GLY A 14 7.04 -2.28 -5.05
CA GLY A 14 7.76 -2.45 -3.79
C GLY A 14 7.61 -1.30 -2.79
N VAL A 15 6.72 -0.32 -3.03
CA VAL A 15 6.43 0.77 -2.08
C VAL A 15 5.03 0.57 -1.52
N CYS A 16 4.91 0.21 -0.23
CA CYS A 16 3.60 -0.03 0.36
C CYS A 16 2.84 1.28 0.59
N PRO A 17 1.71 1.52 -0.09
CA PRO A 17 1.00 2.80 -0.05
C PRO A 17 0.39 3.05 1.34
N ILE A 18 0.02 1.99 2.06
CA ILE A 18 -0.48 2.07 3.44
C ILE A 18 0.59 2.61 4.40
N THR A 19 1.84 2.14 4.29
CA THR A 19 2.90 2.57 5.22
C THR A 19 3.60 3.85 4.81
N ARG A 20 3.60 4.17 3.51
CA ARG A 20 4.38 5.29 2.96
C ARG A 20 3.55 6.54 2.71
N CYS A 21 2.24 6.39 2.50
CA CYS A 21 1.32 7.52 2.51
C CYS A 21 0.87 7.79 3.94
N SER A 22 1.00 9.02 4.42
CA SER A 22 0.53 9.42 5.75
C SER A 22 -0.98 9.25 5.96
N LYS A 23 -1.76 9.18 4.87
CA LYS A 23 -3.20 8.91 4.89
C LYS A 23 -3.57 7.46 4.62
N SER A 24 -2.58 6.57 4.42
CA SER A 24 -2.81 5.14 4.12
C SER A 24 -3.73 4.89 2.91
N MET A 25 -3.70 5.76 1.90
CA MET A 25 -4.55 5.68 0.71
C MET A 25 -4.12 4.56 -0.22
N LEU A 26 -5.05 3.69 -0.65
CA LEU A 26 -4.78 2.54 -1.51
C LEU A 26 -4.91 2.82 -3.01
N ASN A 27 -5.77 3.77 -3.40
CA ASN A 27 -6.09 4.07 -4.80
C ASN A 27 -5.64 5.51 -5.14
N GLY A 28 -4.34 5.71 -5.35
CA GLY A 28 -3.78 6.96 -5.82
C GLY A 28 -3.52 8.04 -4.75
N PRO A 29 -2.92 9.17 -5.17
CA PRO A 29 -2.54 10.27 -4.29
C PRO A 29 -3.76 11.01 -3.73
N CYS A 30 -3.60 11.56 -2.52
CA CYS A 30 -4.67 12.26 -1.79
C CYS A 30 -4.94 13.72 -2.23
N GLY A 31 -4.40 14.16 -3.36
CA GLY A 31 -4.56 15.52 -3.89
C GLY A 31 -3.70 16.61 -3.24
N GLY A 32 -3.23 16.44 -2.00
CA GLY A 32 -2.37 17.45 -1.35
C GLY A 32 -0.86 17.28 -1.59
N SER A 33 -0.45 16.27 -2.36
CA SER A 33 0.96 16.15 -2.74
C SER A 33 1.35 17.27 -3.71
N GLN A 34 2.46 17.97 -3.41
CA GLN A 34 2.98 19.04 -4.24
C GLN A 34 4.47 18.84 -4.46
N ASN A 35 4.94 18.98 -5.71
CA ASN A 35 6.36 18.81 -6.09
C ASN A 35 6.99 17.51 -5.55
N GLY A 36 6.23 16.41 -5.54
CA GLY A 36 6.66 15.11 -5.01
C GLY A 36 6.73 15.00 -3.49
N LYS A 37 6.36 16.05 -2.75
CA LYS A 37 6.35 16.09 -1.29
C LYS A 37 4.95 15.86 -0.71
N CYS A 38 4.90 15.40 0.54
CA CYS A 38 3.66 15.19 1.27
C CYS A 38 3.10 16.52 1.80
N GLU A 39 1.77 16.63 1.92
CA GLU A 39 1.11 17.83 2.49
C GLU A 39 1.40 18.05 3.97
N ILE A 40 1.81 17.00 4.70
CA ILE A 40 2.06 17.06 6.14
C ILE A 40 3.39 17.73 6.46
N ASP A 41 4.41 17.47 5.63
CA ASP A 41 5.77 18.00 5.80
C ASP A 41 6.46 18.08 4.43
N GLN A 42 7.01 19.24 4.11
CA GLN A 42 7.74 19.49 2.86
C GLN A 42 9.04 18.69 2.76
N ASN A 43 9.57 18.19 3.87
CA ASN A 43 10.74 17.31 3.89
C ASN A 43 10.38 15.85 3.60
N LEU A 44 9.10 15.48 3.75
CA LEU A 44 8.64 14.11 3.58
C LEU A 44 8.27 13.84 2.12
N ASP A 45 8.88 12.83 1.52
CA ASP A 45 8.51 12.38 0.18
C ASP A 45 7.10 11.79 0.17
N CYS A 46 6.32 12.13 -0.85
CA CYS A 46 5.00 11.55 -1.03
C CYS A 46 5.11 10.08 -1.39
N GLY A 47 4.49 9.20 -0.60
CA GLY A 47 4.46 7.77 -0.88
C GLY A 47 3.95 7.43 -2.30
N TRP A 48 2.98 8.19 -2.82
CA TRP A 48 2.45 7.98 -4.17
C TRP A 48 3.34 8.54 -5.29
N GLN A 49 4.11 9.60 -5.03
CA GLN A 49 5.14 10.04 -5.97
C GLN A 49 6.19 8.95 -6.14
N LEU A 50 6.67 8.37 -5.04
CA LEU A 50 7.64 7.26 -5.08
C LEU A 50 7.11 6.02 -5.82
N ILE A 51 5.81 5.74 -5.73
CA ILE A 51 5.16 4.66 -6.48
C ILE A 51 5.14 5.01 -7.97
N TYR A 52 4.68 6.21 -8.32
CA TYR A 52 4.62 6.69 -9.70
C TYR A 52 5.99 6.64 -10.37
N ASP A 53 7.03 7.22 -9.75
CA ASP A 53 8.38 7.28 -10.32
C ASP A 53 8.94 5.88 -10.64
N ARG A 54 8.65 4.90 -9.77
CA ARG A 54 9.06 3.51 -9.97
C ARG A 54 8.26 2.79 -11.06
N LEU A 55 6.95 3.05 -11.13
CA LEU A 55 6.09 2.49 -12.18
C LEU A 55 6.49 3.06 -13.55
N GLU A 56 6.77 4.35 -13.63
CA GLU A 56 7.26 5.02 -14.84
C GLU A 56 8.60 4.44 -15.30
N GLN A 57 9.57 4.27 -14.38
CA GLN A 57 10.87 3.64 -14.69
C GLN A 57 10.74 2.20 -15.21
N LEU A 58 9.71 1.47 -14.78
CA LEU A 58 9.45 0.09 -15.21
C LEU A 58 8.50 -0.01 -16.40
N GLY A 59 7.96 1.13 -16.87
CA GLY A 59 6.97 1.16 -17.94
C GLY A 59 5.66 0.46 -17.59
N LYS A 60 5.24 0.51 -16.31
CA LYS A 60 4.07 -0.20 -15.76
C LYS A 60 2.98 0.73 -15.21
N LEU A 61 2.83 1.92 -15.79
CA LEU A 61 1.88 2.92 -15.30
C LEU A 61 0.42 2.44 -15.36
N GLU A 62 0.11 1.49 -16.24
CA GLU A 62 -1.21 0.86 -16.36
C GLU A 62 -1.72 0.20 -15.08
N LEU A 63 -0.81 -0.25 -14.20
CA LEU A 63 -1.19 -0.83 -12.90
C LEU A 63 -1.89 0.18 -11.98
N MET A 64 -1.70 1.48 -12.23
CA MET A 64 -2.30 2.54 -11.42
C MET A 64 -3.76 2.83 -11.82
N ASP A 65 -4.19 2.39 -13.00
CA ASP A 65 -5.57 2.53 -13.47
C ASP A 65 -6.51 1.47 -12.85
N GLU A 66 -5.95 0.40 -12.29
CA GLU A 66 -6.72 -0.66 -11.64
C GLU A 66 -7.17 -0.27 -10.23
N LEU A 67 -8.49 -0.12 -10.07
CA LEU A 67 -9.10 0.13 -8.75
C LEU A 67 -8.97 -1.10 -7.83
N GLN A 68 -8.31 -0.91 -6.70
CA GLN A 68 -8.23 -1.94 -5.67
C GLN A 68 -9.48 -1.90 -4.77
N PRO A 69 -10.01 -3.08 -4.39
CA PRO A 69 -11.15 -3.15 -3.49
C PRO A 69 -10.81 -2.56 -2.11
N PRO A 70 -11.82 -2.17 -1.32
CA PRO A 70 -11.61 -1.76 0.06
C PRO A 70 -10.84 -2.82 0.84
N LYS A 71 -9.80 -2.39 1.55
CA LYS A 71 -8.94 -3.29 2.31
C LYS A 71 -9.70 -3.93 3.48
N ASP A 72 -9.58 -5.25 3.61
CA ASP A 72 -10.05 -5.97 4.79
C ASP A 72 -9.05 -5.81 5.96
N TRP A 73 -9.46 -5.04 6.97
CA TRP A 73 -8.65 -4.78 8.17
C TRP A 73 -8.82 -5.82 9.29
N SER A 74 -9.74 -6.78 9.15
CA SER A 74 -9.96 -7.83 10.17
C SER A 74 -8.71 -8.70 10.39
N LYS A 75 -7.83 -8.78 9.38
CA LYS A 75 -6.57 -9.55 9.38
C LYS A 75 -5.34 -8.72 9.73
N ALA A 76 -5.53 -7.44 10.09
CA ALA A 76 -4.43 -6.53 10.38
C ALA A 76 -3.71 -6.87 11.70
N HIS A 77 -2.57 -6.19 11.93
CA HIS A 77 -1.62 -6.50 12.99
C HIS A 77 -2.14 -6.32 14.43
N TYR A 78 -3.27 -5.62 14.62
CA TYR A 78 -3.88 -5.43 15.94
C TYR A 78 -4.64 -6.65 16.47
N GLY A 79 -4.90 -7.67 15.64
CA GLY A 79 -5.72 -8.85 16.00
C GLY A 79 -5.00 -9.95 16.81
N GLY A 80 -3.73 -9.75 17.20
CA GLY A 80 -2.91 -10.76 17.86
C GLY A 80 -2.23 -11.74 16.88
N PRO A 81 -1.56 -12.79 17.38
CA PRO A 81 -0.85 -13.75 16.53
C PRO A 81 -1.76 -14.42 15.50
N ARG A 82 -1.34 -14.42 14.22
CA ARG A 82 -2.08 -15.08 13.14
C ARG A 82 -2.20 -16.58 13.41
N ARG A 83 -3.42 -17.09 13.35
CA ARG A 83 -3.72 -18.53 13.49
C ARG A 83 -3.82 -19.15 12.09
N ILE A 84 -3.11 -20.27 11.88
CA ILE A 84 -3.24 -21.07 10.67
C ILE A 84 -4.23 -22.20 11.00
N LEU A 85 -5.41 -22.16 10.39
CA LEU A 85 -6.36 -23.26 10.44
C LEU A 85 -5.97 -24.26 9.35
N ARG A 86 -5.61 -25.47 9.77
CA ARG A 86 -5.35 -26.61 8.90
C ARG A 86 -6.52 -27.58 9.00
N GLU A 87 -7.41 -27.53 8.03
CA GLU A 87 -8.59 -28.41 7.98
C GLU A 87 -8.19 -29.87 7.74
N ASP A 88 -7.06 -30.09 7.09
CA ASP A 88 -6.41 -31.39 6.85
C ASP A 88 -6.01 -32.15 8.13
N ILE A 89 -5.95 -31.46 9.28
CA ILE A 89 -5.49 -32.01 10.56
C ILE A 89 -6.64 -32.08 11.58
N ARG A 90 -7.85 -31.63 11.22
CA ARG A 90 -9.03 -31.74 12.09
C ARG A 90 -9.56 -33.18 12.02
N ILE A 91 -9.20 -33.97 13.03
CA ILE A 91 -9.86 -35.24 13.37
C ILE A 91 -11.23 -34.94 13.96
#